data_AF-A0A5J4VH54-F1
#
_entry.id   AF-A0A5J4VH54-F1
#
_cell.length_a   1.000
_cell.length_b   1.000
_cell.length_c   1.000
_cell.angle_alpha   90.00
_cell.angle_beta   90.00
_cell.angle_gamma   90.00
#
_symmetry.space_group_name_H-M   'P 1'
#
loop_
_entity.id
_entity.type
_entity.pdbx_description
1 polymer ?
#
loop_
_entity_poly.entity_id
_entity_poly.type
_entity_poly.pdbx_seq_one_letter_code
_entity_poly.pdbx_strand_id
1 'polypeptide(L)'
;FFFNQCIQIEIFGFEIGKIKEGAAGDVIILDYYPPTELTEGNILWHLVFGMTSADVNSTIVGGKILMRNHILHLPLPEFDERKVSERAQIRAKEVWAKF
;
A
#
# COMPACT_ATOMS: atom_id res chain seq x y z
N PHE A 1 5.56 6.23 -9.18
CA PHE A 1 5.79 5.03 -10.02
C PHE A 1 6.80 5.26 -11.17
N PHE A 2 7.12 6.50 -11.56
CA PHE A 2 8.13 6.80 -12.61
C PHE A 2 9.27 7.70 -12.09
N PHE A 3 10.12 7.22 -11.17
CA PHE A 3 11.34 7.97 -10.81
C PHE A 3 12.57 7.05 -10.82
N ASN A 4 13.58 7.51 -11.55
CA ASN A 4 14.92 6.98 -11.79
C ASN A 4 15.35 5.75 -10.94
N GLN A 5 15.39 4.57 -11.57
CA GLN A 5 15.69 3.28 -10.90
C GLN A 5 17.12 3.21 -10.35
N CYS A 6 18.10 3.84 -11.00
CA CYS A 6 19.49 3.80 -10.57
C CYS A 6 19.68 4.46 -9.19
N ILE A 7 18.94 5.55 -8.93
CA ILE A 7 18.99 6.27 -7.65
C ILE A 7 18.42 5.42 -6.50
N GLN A 8 17.43 4.57 -6.79
CA GLN A 8 16.78 3.75 -5.76
C GLN A 8 17.74 2.69 -5.20
N ILE A 9 18.50 2.03 -6.06
CA ILE A 9 19.50 1.03 -5.64
C ILE A 9 20.62 1.70 -4.83
N GLU A 10 21.05 2.89 -5.23
CA GLU A 10 22.08 3.64 -4.51
C GLU A 10 21.65 4.02 -3.09
N ILE A 11 20.38 4.39 -2.90
CA ILE A 11 19.85 4.80 -1.59
C ILE A 11 19.52 3.59 -0.70
N PHE A 12 18.84 2.58 -1.25
CA PHE A 12 18.27 1.49 -0.45
C PHE A 12 19.10 0.21 -0.48
N GLY A 13 20.02 0.05 -1.44
CA GLY A 13 20.84 -1.14 -1.61
C GLY A 13 20.13 -2.33 -2.27
N PHE A 14 18.87 -2.16 -2.70
CA PHE A 14 18.08 -3.19 -3.40
C PHE A 14 17.11 -2.57 -4.41
N GLU A 15 16.66 -3.37 -5.38
CA GLU A 15 15.63 -2.94 -6.34
C GLU A 15 14.25 -2.88 -5.67
N ILE A 16 13.46 -1.84 -5.94
CA ILE A 16 12.06 -1.72 -5.48
C ILE A 16 11.11 -1.59 -6.68
N GLY A 17 9.83 -1.90 -6.47
CA GLY A 17 8.79 -1.76 -7.51
C GLY A 17 8.90 -2.74 -8.68
N LYS A 18 9.63 -3.85 -8.51
CA LYS A 18 9.76 -4.94 -9.50
C LYS A 18 9.39 -6.28 -8.88
N ILE A 19 8.74 -7.13 -9.66
CA ILE A 19 8.50 -8.53 -9.29
C ILE A 19 9.62 -9.35 -9.92
N LYS A 20 10.72 -9.52 -9.18
CA LYS A 20 11.94 -10.22 -9.62
C LYS A 20 12.72 -10.72 -8.41
N GLU A 21 13.42 -11.83 -8.57
CA GLU A 21 14.37 -12.31 -7.56
C GLU A 21 15.41 -11.24 -7.19
N GLY A 22 15.69 -11.10 -5.88
CA GLY A 22 16.62 -10.11 -5.34
C GLY A 22 16.05 -8.69 -5.19
N ALA A 23 14.84 -8.40 -5.68
CA ALA A 23 14.14 -7.16 -5.38
C ALA A 23 13.45 -7.22 -4.00
N ALA A 24 13.02 -6.06 -3.50
CA ALA A 24 12.19 -5.99 -2.29
C ALA A 24 10.91 -6.81 -2.46
N GLY A 25 10.58 -7.59 -1.44
CA GLY A 25 9.34 -8.36 -1.38
C GLY A 25 8.13 -7.50 -1.03
N ASP A 26 7.88 -6.44 -1.81
CA ASP A 26 6.79 -5.49 -1.62
C ASP A 26 5.67 -5.78 -2.62
N VAL A 27 4.53 -6.27 -2.11
CA VAL A 27 3.39 -6.70 -2.93
C VAL A 27 2.09 -6.31 -2.25
N ILE A 28 1.11 -5.89 -3.06
CA ILE A 28 -0.28 -5.72 -2.63
C ILE A 28 -1.18 -6.68 -3.41
N ILE A 29 -2.23 -7.15 -2.75
CA ILE A 29 -3.32 -7.92 -3.38
C ILE A 29 -4.57 -7.06 -3.32
N LEU A 30 -5.23 -6.88 -4.46
CA LEU A 30 -6.42 -6.04 -4.60
C LEU A 30 -7.66 -6.91 -4.84
N ASP A 31 -8.76 -6.59 -4.18
CA ASP A 31 -10.08 -7.16 -4.47
C ASP A 31 -10.72 -6.42 -5.66
N TYR A 32 -10.09 -6.54 -6.83
CA TYR A 32 -10.48 -5.79 -8.02
C TYR A 32 -11.47 -6.54 -8.91
N TYR A 33 -12.72 -6.07 -8.95
CA TYR A 33 -13.73 -6.54 -9.89
C TYR A 33 -13.94 -5.48 -10.99
N PRO A 34 -13.38 -5.67 -12.20
CA PRO A 34 -13.36 -4.63 -13.21
C PRO A 34 -14.76 -4.42 -13.82
N PRO A 35 -15.21 -3.16 -14.02
CA PRO A 35 -16.52 -2.86 -14.62
C PRO A 35 -16.57 -3.12 -16.13
N THR A 36 -15.41 -3.23 -16.76
CA THR A 36 -15.21 -3.54 -18.18
C THR A 36 -14.22 -4.69 -18.30
N GLU A 37 -14.26 -5.43 -19.40
CA GLU A 37 -13.33 -6.54 -19.63
C GLU A 37 -11.87 -6.04 -19.52
N LEU A 38 -11.06 -6.78 -18.77
CA LEU A 38 -9.66 -6.48 -18.58
C LEU A 38 -8.85 -7.11 -19.72
N THR A 39 -8.16 -6.28 -20.49
CA THR A 39 -7.36 -6.67 -21.65
C THR A 39 -5.97 -6.05 -21.56
N GLU A 40 -5.00 -6.59 -22.29
CA GLU A 40 -3.64 -6.00 -22.35
C GLU A 40 -3.65 -4.53 -22.84
N GLY A 41 -4.60 -4.18 -23.71
CA GLY A 41 -4.74 -2.83 -24.25
C GLY A 41 -5.32 -1.81 -23.26
N ASN A 42 -5.96 -2.26 -22.17
CA ASN A 42 -6.60 -1.36 -21.20
C ASN A 42 -6.14 -1.57 -19.74
N ILE A 43 -5.29 -2.56 -19.44
CA ILE A 43 -4.77 -2.84 -18.09
C ILE A 43 -4.18 -1.60 -17.42
N LEU A 44 -3.47 -0.76 -18.19
CA LEU A 44 -2.88 0.47 -17.66
C LEU A 44 -3.96 1.47 -17.20
N TRP A 45 -5.08 1.55 -17.93
CA TRP A 45 -6.21 2.40 -17.56
C TRP A 45 -6.94 1.85 -16.34
N HIS A 46 -7.13 0.53 -16.27
CA HIS A 46 -7.62 -0.12 -15.07
C HIS A 46 -6.70 0.14 -13.86
N LEU A 47 -5.37 0.10 -14.02
CA LEU A 47 -4.43 0.39 -12.95
C LEU A 47 -4.52 1.84 -12.44
N VAL A 48 -4.53 2.82 -13.35
CA VAL A 48 -4.50 4.24 -12.98
C VAL A 48 -5.85 4.74 -12.46
N PHE A 49 -6.95 4.31 -13.08
CA PHE A 49 -8.29 4.86 -12.81
C PHE A 49 -9.24 3.91 -12.08
N GLY A 50 -9.06 2.60 -12.22
CA GLY A 50 -9.94 1.60 -11.61
C GLY A 50 -9.43 1.10 -10.26
N MET A 51 -8.23 0.52 -10.28
CA MET A 51 -7.60 -0.18 -9.16
C MET A 51 -7.25 0.74 -7.98
N THR A 52 -7.09 2.04 -8.21
CA THR A 52 -6.88 3.03 -7.15
C THR A 52 -8.08 3.18 -6.22
N SER A 53 -9.27 2.80 -6.68
CA SER A 53 -10.50 2.76 -5.89
C SER A 53 -10.84 1.35 -5.39
N ALA A 54 -9.98 0.35 -5.67
CA ALA A 54 -10.19 -1.02 -5.22
C ALA A 54 -9.68 -1.20 -3.80
N ASP A 55 -10.39 -2.04 -3.03
CA ASP A 55 -9.97 -2.37 -1.69
C ASP A 55 -8.70 -3.24 -1.75
N VAL A 56 -7.71 -2.86 -0.93
CA VAL A 56 -6.50 -3.66 -0.73
C VAL A 56 -6.84 -4.79 0.22
N ASN A 57 -6.77 -6.02 -0.25
CA ASN A 57 -7.03 -7.20 0.55
C ASN A 57 -5.87 -7.53 1.49
N SER A 58 -4.65 -7.51 0.95
CA SER A 58 -3.43 -7.94 1.66
C SER A 58 -2.24 -7.08 1.26
N THR A 59 -1.33 -6.86 2.21
CA THR A 59 -0.06 -6.15 2.00
C THR A 59 1.11 -6.98 2.52
N ILE A 60 2.16 -7.05 1.71
CA ILE A 60 3.43 -7.69 2.02
C ILE A 60 4.50 -6.62 1.83
N VAL A 61 5.34 -6.42 2.83
CA VAL A 61 6.43 -5.44 2.80
C VAL A 61 7.71 -6.12 3.26
N GLY A 62 8.75 -6.08 2.43
CA GLY A 62 10.02 -6.78 2.68
C GLY A 62 9.84 -8.28 2.95
N GLY A 63 8.85 -8.92 2.31
CA GLY A 63 8.53 -10.34 2.50
C GLY A 63 7.73 -10.65 3.77
N LYS A 64 7.33 -9.65 4.57
CA LYS A 64 6.47 -9.84 5.75
C LYS A 64 5.05 -9.42 5.45
N ILE A 65 4.09 -10.27 5.80
CA ILE A 65 2.66 -9.93 5.69
C ILE A 65 2.33 -8.90 6.78
N LEU A 66 1.89 -7.72 6.39
CA LEU A 66 1.46 -6.65 7.31
C LEU A 66 -0.06 -6.49 7.35
N MET A 67 -0.76 -6.95 6.31
CA MET A 67 -2.21 -7.03 6.28
C MET A 67 -2.63 -8.27 5.51
N ARG A 68 -3.67 -8.96 5.97
CA ARG A 68 -4.25 -10.11 5.29
C ARG A 68 -5.74 -10.14 5.48
N ASN A 69 -6.50 -10.34 4.41
CA ASN A 69 -7.97 -10.36 4.44
C ASN A 69 -8.54 -9.14 5.19
N HIS A 70 -8.04 -7.93 4.89
CA HIS A 70 -8.45 -6.68 5.53
C HIS A 70 -8.14 -6.56 7.04
N ILE A 71 -7.32 -7.46 7.59
CA ILE A 71 -6.91 -7.45 9.00
C ILE A 71 -5.43 -7.10 9.08
N LEU A 72 -5.09 -6.10 9.90
CA LEU A 72 -3.70 -5.70 10.14
C LEU A 72 -2.97 -6.74 11.01
N HIS A 73 -1.82 -7.20 10.52
CA HIS A 73 -0.91 -8.14 11.16
C HIS A 73 0.43 -7.47 11.49
N LEU A 74 0.37 -6.29 12.11
CA LEU A 74 1.58 -5.52 12.43
C LEU A 74 2.38 -6.22 13.54
N PRO A 75 3.72 -6.22 13.47
CA PRO A 75 4.59 -6.77 14.51
C PRO A 75 4.71 -5.81 15.70
N LEU A 76 3.58 -5.40 16.25
CA LEU A 76 3.46 -4.43 17.35
C LEU A 76 2.65 -5.06 18.49
N PRO A 77 3.23 -5.23 19.70
CA PRO A 77 2.60 -5.96 20.80
C PRO A 77 1.24 -5.42 21.26
N GLU A 78 0.97 -4.12 21.07
CA GLU A 78 -0.23 -3.43 21.57
C GLU A 78 -0.92 -2.61 20.47
N PHE A 79 -0.97 -3.12 19.25
CA PHE A 79 -1.66 -2.42 18.18
C PHE A 79 -3.18 -2.54 18.31
N ASP A 80 -3.86 -1.39 18.37
CA ASP A 80 -5.31 -1.25 18.44
C ASP A 80 -5.73 -0.10 17.53
N GLU A 81 -6.36 -0.44 16.40
CA GLU A 81 -6.77 0.51 15.38
C GLU A 81 -7.72 1.58 15.92
N ARG A 82 -8.64 1.18 16.80
CA ARG A 82 -9.61 2.09 17.38
C ARG A 82 -8.93 3.11 18.28
N LYS A 83 -8.02 2.67 19.16
CA LYS A 83 -7.25 3.58 20.01
C LYS A 83 -6.38 4.53 19.18
N VAL A 84 -5.80 4.05 18.07
CA VAL A 84 -5.04 4.92 17.15
C VAL A 84 -5.95 6.00 16.56
N SER A 85 -7.14 5.62 16.06
CA SER A 85 -8.12 6.55 15.49
C SER A 85 -8.64 7.56 16.50
N GLU A 86 -8.99 7.12 17.71
CA GLU A 86 -9.45 8.00 18.81
C GLU A 86 -8.39 9.05 19.17
N ARG A 87 -7.12 8.64 19.30
CA ARG A 87 -6.02 9.59 19.55
C ARG A 87 -5.85 10.58 18.39
N ALA A 88 -5.97 10.12 17.14
CA ALA A 88 -5.86 10.98 15.97
C ALA A 88 -6.99 12.03 15.93
N GLN A 89 -8.23 11.65 16.25
CA GLN A 89 -9.37 12.58 16.31
C GLN A 89 -9.18 13.66 17.38
N ILE A 90 -8.66 13.31 18.56
CA ILE A 90 -8.36 14.28 19.63
C ILE A 90 -7.34 15.30 19.12
N ARG A 91 -6.22 14.82 18.55
CA ARG A 91 -5.18 15.70 18.00
C ARG A 91 -5.68 16.58 16.86
N ALA A 92 -6.54 16.05 16.00
CA ALA A 92 -7.13 16.83 14.92
C ALA A 92 -7.90 18.04 15.45
N LYS A 93 -8.69 17.91 16.52
CA LYS A 93 -9.40 19.05 17.15
C LYS A 93 -8.43 20.13 17.64
N GLU A 94 -7.32 19.74 18.26
CA GLU A 94 -6.29 20.67 18.73
C GLU A 94 -5.60 21.41 17.58
N VAL A 95 -5.40 20.74 16.45
CA VAL A 95 -4.83 21.35 15.24
C VAL A 95 -5.82 22.33 14.63
N TRP A 96 -7.08 21.93 14.45
CA TRP A 96 -8.12 22.78 13.87
C TRP A 96 -8.42 24.02 14.72
N ALA A 97 -8.35 23.93 16.05
CA ALA A 97 -8.55 25.10 16.92
C ALA A 97 -7.47 26.20 16.79
N LYS A 98 -6.37 25.92 16.08
CA LYS A 98 -5.28 26.89 15.83
C LYS A 98 -5.46 27.67 14.52
N PHE A 99 -6.47 27.34 13.71
CA PHE A 99 -6.78 27.97 12.43
C PHE A 99 -8.23 28.47 12.43
#